data_AF-A0A1F9CK80-F1
#
_entry.id   AF-A0A1F9CK80-F1
#
_cell.length_a   1.000
_cell.length_b   1.000
_cell.length_c   1.000
_cell.angle_alpha   90.00
_cell.angle_beta   90.00
_cell.angle_gamma   90.00
#
_symmetry.space_group_name_H-M   'P 1'
#
loop_
_entity.id
_entity.type
_entity.pdbx_description
1 polymer ?
#
loop_
_entity_poly.entity_id
_entity_poly.type
_entity_poly.pdbx_seq_one_letter_code
_entity_poly.pdbx_strand_id
1 'polypeptide(L)'
;MKRIFIICFISFLVACNAFAERKGESGMKAQNDLMAVLSCFGYGYTVAVVINGVPTSIKGGKSESMRLFNQDNEMAKNASPDMKKLFILKPGENQIQLEFKKEGGANDKLTLSLELEAYPAPVFLLYSARKPSGKVNTSVILQKDVPQNFKPVFISDEGENKSVFVHVSTMDATVTPILNGVTGMTLGGMPGSIPLEGTKPGKNELIVKYKADPSSTKELRFAVITPEGARFITKKITDPSEKEERFPFNAR
;
A
#
# COMPACT_ATOMS: atom_id res chain seq x y z
N MET A 1 -16.96 -10.15 -38.15
CA MET A 1 -15.70 -9.87 -37.44
C MET A 1 -15.79 -8.45 -36.87
N LYS A 2 -16.45 -8.20 -35.73
CA LYS A 2 -15.94 -8.13 -34.35
C LYS A 2 -14.53 -7.54 -34.21
N ARG A 3 -14.43 -6.24 -33.90
CA ARG A 3 -13.60 -5.68 -32.81
C ARG A 3 -14.26 -4.39 -32.30
N ILE A 4 -14.84 -4.47 -31.10
CA ILE A 4 -15.35 -3.34 -30.33
C ILE A 4 -14.16 -2.83 -29.50
N PHE A 5 -13.74 -1.60 -29.75
CA PHE A 5 -12.82 -0.86 -28.90
C PHE A 5 -13.62 -0.31 -27.71
N ILE A 6 -13.36 -0.83 -26.51
CA ILE A 6 -13.85 -0.24 -25.26
C ILE A 6 -12.85 0.85 -24.90
N ILE A 7 -13.24 2.09 -25.17
CA ILE A 7 -12.49 3.30 -24.81
C ILE A 7 -12.74 3.61 -23.34
N CYS A 8 -11.63 3.88 -22.65
CA CYS A 8 -11.44 4.38 -21.30
C CYS A 8 -12.61 5.20 -20.73
N PHE A 9 -13.21 4.69 -19.65
CA PHE A 9 -14.07 5.43 -18.74
C PHE A 9 -13.51 5.35 -17.31
N ILE A 10 -12.25 5.76 -17.11
CA ILE A 10 -11.67 6.00 -15.78
C ILE A 10 -10.81 7.28 -15.83
N SER A 11 -11.44 8.39 -16.22
CA SER A 11 -10.81 9.72 -16.27
C SER A 11 -11.50 10.71 -15.33
N PHE A 12 -12.27 10.26 -14.33
CA PHE A 12 -13.18 11.15 -13.58
C PHE A 12 -13.16 11.04 -12.05
N LEU A 13 -12.03 10.64 -11.43
CA LEU A 13 -11.96 10.60 -9.96
C LEU A 13 -10.70 11.21 -9.32
N VAL A 14 -9.82 11.83 -10.12
CA VAL A 14 -8.66 12.59 -9.61
C VAL A 14 -8.72 14.09 -10.00
N ALA A 15 -9.72 14.52 -10.79
CA ALA A 15 -9.79 15.88 -11.34
C ALA A 15 -10.89 16.79 -10.75
N CYS A 16 -11.43 16.50 -9.56
CA CYS A 16 -12.46 17.36 -8.92
C CYS A 16 -12.03 18.08 -7.64
N ASN A 17 -10.74 18.05 -7.26
CA ASN A 17 -10.26 18.79 -6.08
C ASN A 17 -9.68 20.18 -6.40
N ALA A 18 -9.70 20.62 -7.67
CA ALA A 18 -9.12 21.90 -8.07
C ALA A 18 -10.09 23.10 -8.03
N PHE A 19 -11.35 22.92 -7.61
CA PHE A 19 -12.33 24.02 -7.55
C PHE A 19 -13.28 23.88 -6.36
N ALA A 20 -12.74 24.11 -5.15
CA ALA A 20 -13.55 24.45 -3.97
C ALA A 20 -12.72 25.23 -2.93
N GLU A 21 -11.95 26.25 -3.36
CA GLU A 21 -11.61 27.34 -2.46
C GLU A 21 -12.88 28.16 -2.21
N ARG A 22 -13.64 27.80 -1.16
CA ARG A 22 -14.53 28.73 -0.48
C ARG A 22 -14.08 28.87 0.96
N LYS A 23 -13.63 30.09 1.24
CA LYS A 23 -13.45 30.69 2.57
C LYS A 23 -14.52 30.22 3.54
N GLY A 24 -14.06 29.58 4.60
CA GLY A 24 -14.81 29.29 5.81
C GLY A 24 -13.79 28.90 6.87
N GLU A 25 -13.29 29.89 7.60
CA GLU A 25 -12.61 29.64 8.87
C GLU A 25 -13.65 29.05 9.83
N SER A 26 -13.79 27.72 9.83
CA SER A 26 -14.40 27.02 10.96
C SER A 26 -13.30 26.79 11.99
N GLY A 27 -13.44 27.42 13.16
CA GLY A 27 -12.67 27.12 14.35
C GLY A 27 -12.99 25.73 14.91
N MET A 28 -12.91 24.69 14.07
CA MET A 28 -12.91 23.31 14.49
C MET A 28 -11.51 23.00 15.02
N LYS A 29 -11.44 22.57 16.29
CA LYS A 29 -10.22 22.00 16.85
C LYS A 29 -9.72 20.92 15.87
N ALA A 30 -8.45 21.02 15.45
CA ALA A 30 -7.78 20.02 14.64
C ALA A 30 -7.63 18.71 15.44
N GLN A 31 -8.72 17.97 15.54
CA GLN A 31 -8.84 16.81 16.41
C GLN A 31 -8.46 15.56 15.61
N ASN A 32 -7.16 15.27 15.54
CA ASN A 32 -6.58 13.99 15.10
C ASN A 32 -7.32 13.26 13.96
N ASP A 33 -7.53 13.92 12.84
CA ASP A 33 -8.11 13.30 11.65
C ASP A 33 -7.13 12.29 11.05
N LEU A 34 -7.37 11.02 11.36
CA LEU A 34 -6.73 9.88 10.68
C LEU A 34 -7.63 9.45 9.54
N MET A 35 -7.08 9.44 8.33
CA MET A 35 -7.71 8.84 7.16
C MET A 35 -6.73 7.83 6.57
N ALA A 36 -7.21 6.62 6.36
CA ALA A 36 -6.47 5.56 5.69
C ALA A 36 -7.31 4.94 4.57
N VAL A 37 -6.63 4.40 3.56
CA VAL A 37 -7.25 3.63 2.49
C VAL A 37 -6.88 2.17 2.69
N LEU A 38 -7.89 1.33 2.92
CA LEU A 38 -7.75 -0.12 2.89
C LEU A 38 -8.06 -0.59 1.47
N SER A 39 -7.06 -1.13 0.78
CA SER A 39 -7.16 -1.63 -0.59
C SER A 39 -6.93 -3.13 -0.64
N CYS A 40 -7.71 -3.83 -1.47
CA CYS A 40 -7.61 -5.26 -1.70
C CYS A 40 -7.63 -5.55 -3.20
N PHE A 41 -6.58 -6.19 -3.69
CA PHE A 41 -6.48 -6.78 -5.02
C PHE A 41 -6.50 -8.29 -4.84
N GLY A 42 -7.70 -8.88 -4.81
CA GLY A 42 -7.89 -10.28 -4.40
C GLY A 42 -8.65 -11.12 -5.43
N TYR A 43 -8.43 -10.95 -6.74
CA TYR A 43 -9.24 -11.57 -7.80
C TYR A 43 -9.41 -13.11 -7.69
N GLY A 44 -8.45 -13.83 -7.12
CA GLY A 44 -8.51 -15.28 -6.88
C GLY A 44 -8.75 -15.69 -5.41
N TYR A 45 -9.12 -14.75 -4.54
CA TYR A 45 -9.21 -14.97 -3.09
C TYR A 45 -10.51 -14.43 -2.50
N THR A 46 -11.10 -15.18 -1.58
CA THR A 46 -12.03 -14.65 -0.59
C THR A 46 -11.25 -14.11 0.60
N VAL A 47 -11.72 -12.99 1.14
CA VAL A 47 -11.06 -12.24 2.20
C VAL A 47 -12.08 -11.77 3.23
N ALA A 48 -11.73 -11.84 4.50
CA ALA A 48 -12.46 -11.21 5.60
C ALA A 48 -11.47 -10.38 6.41
N VAL A 49 -11.70 -9.07 6.52
CA VAL A 49 -10.87 -8.16 7.31
C VAL A 49 -11.69 -7.58 8.46
N VAL A 50 -11.13 -7.61 9.66
CA VAL A 50 -11.67 -6.99 10.88
C VAL A 50 -10.61 -6.05 11.42
N ILE A 51 -10.98 -4.79 11.68
CA ILE A 51 -10.09 -3.79 12.27
C ILE A 51 -10.71 -3.31 13.59
N ASN A 52 -9.95 -3.39 14.68
CA ASN A 52 -10.40 -3.07 16.04
C ASN A 52 -11.74 -3.76 16.42
N GLY A 53 -11.91 -5.02 16.01
CA GLY A 53 -13.13 -5.80 16.25
C GLY A 53 -14.31 -5.49 15.32
N VAL A 54 -14.18 -4.51 14.40
CA VAL A 54 -15.24 -4.14 13.45
C VAL A 54 -14.96 -4.78 12.08
N PRO A 55 -15.89 -5.59 11.53
CA PRO A 55 -15.74 -6.18 10.21
C PRO A 55 -15.84 -5.11 9.11
N THR A 56 -14.93 -5.17 8.15
CA THR A 56 -14.93 -4.29 6.99
C THR A 56 -15.83 -4.85 5.87
N SER A 57 -16.06 -4.06 4.82
CA SER A 57 -16.78 -4.50 3.63
C SER A 57 -15.90 -5.21 2.59
N ILE A 58 -14.59 -5.34 2.82
CA ILE A 58 -13.67 -6.04 1.92
C ILE A 58 -13.98 -7.55 1.96
N LYS A 59 -14.16 -8.14 0.77
CA LYS A 59 -14.52 -9.55 0.54
C LYS A 59 -13.55 -10.30 -0.38
N GLY A 60 -12.71 -9.61 -1.14
CA GLY A 60 -11.89 -10.21 -2.20
C GLY A 60 -12.69 -10.49 -3.49
N GLY A 61 -12.13 -11.31 -4.37
CA GLY A 61 -12.69 -11.67 -5.69
C GLY A 61 -12.57 -10.55 -6.76
N LYS A 62 -12.15 -9.35 -6.37
CA LYS A 62 -11.99 -8.18 -7.24
C LYS A 62 -10.94 -7.22 -6.69
N SER A 63 -10.74 -6.11 -7.39
CA SER A 63 -10.12 -4.91 -6.83
C SER A 63 -11.19 -4.10 -6.10
N GLU A 64 -10.93 -3.77 -4.84
CA GLU A 64 -11.82 -2.93 -4.03
C GLU A 64 -11.02 -2.16 -2.98
N SER A 65 -11.48 -0.95 -2.69
CA SER A 65 -10.87 -0.10 -1.68
C SER A 65 -11.94 0.58 -0.85
N MET A 66 -11.63 0.88 0.41
CA MET A 66 -12.49 1.68 1.27
C MET A 66 -11.67 2.70 2.05
N ARG A 67 -12.25 3.88 2.26
CA ARG A 67 -11.68 4.89 3.15
C ARG A 67 -12.12 4.60 4.57
N LEU A 68 -11.16 4.64 5.48
CA LEU A 68 -11.32 4.43 6.91
C LEU A 68 -10.94 5.72 7.63
N PHE A 69 -11.71 6.05 8.65
CA PHE A 69 -11.58 7.27 9.42
C PHE A 69 -11.40 6.96 10.90
N ASN A 70 -10.88 7.94 11.64
CA ASN A 70 -10.90 7.93 13.10
C ASN A 70 -12.34 7.78 13.64
N GLN A 71 -12.50 7.05 14.74
CA GLN A 71 -13.79 6.88 15.43
C GLN A 71 -14.43 8.22 15.84
N ASP A 72 -13.60 9.18 16.23
CA ASP A 72 -14.03 10.50 16.70
C ASP A 72 -14.21 11.53 15.56
N ASN A 73 -14.17 11.10 14.30
CA ASN A 73 -14.33 12.02 13.17
C ASN A 73 -15.67 12.75 13.24
N GLU A 74 -15.72 14.04 12.89
CA GLU A 74 -16.98 14.78 12.92
C GLU A 74 -18.04 14.21 11.98
N MET A 75 -17.63 13.64 10.84
CA MET A 75 -18.55 12.99 9.91
C MET A 75 -19.25 11.77 10.53
N ALA A 76 -18.67 11.16 11.58
CA ALA A 76 -19.27 10.02 12.29
C ALA A 76 -20.60 10.39 12.97
N LYS A 77 -20.74 11.64 13.43
CA LYS A 77 -21.93 12.13 14.15
C LYS A 77 -23.20 12.06 13.29
N ASN A 78 -23.05 12.26 11.98
CA ASN A 78 -24.14 12.29 11.01
C ASN A 78 -24.15 11.07 10.08
N ALA A 79 -23.27 10.10 10.32
CA ALA A 79 -23.17 8.90 9.49
C ALA A 79 -24.37 7.96 9.70
N SER A 80 -24.92 7.43 8.61
CA SER A 80 -25.92 6.37 8.67
C SER A 80 -25.34 5.11 9.36
N PRO A 81 -26.18 4.21 9.91
CA PRO A 81 -25.69 2.98 10.55
C PRO A 81 -24.72 2.18 9.68
N ASP A 82 -24.98 2.10 8.37
CA ASP A 82 -24.10 1.40 7.41
C ASP A 82 -22.76 2.08 7.20
N MET A 83 -22.69 3.41 7.36
CA MET A 83 -21.46 4.20 7.20
C MET A 83 -20.63 4.24 8.47
N LYS A 84 -21.20 3.92 9.64
CA LYS A 84 -20.46 3.88 10.91
C LYS A 84 -19.27 2.91 10.88
N LYS A 85 -19.34 1.84 10.08
CA LYS A 85 -18.23 0.89 9.86
C LYS A 85 -17.00 1.49 9.16
N LEU A 86 -17.08 2.71 8.65
CA LEU A 86 -15.93 3.43 8.11
C LEU A 86 -15.13 4.14 9.20
N PHE A 87 -15.74 4.43 10.36
CA PHE A 87 -15.13 5.16 11.48
C PHE A 87 -14.62 4.16 12.52
N ILE A 88 -13.51 3.47 12.20
CA ILE A 88 -13.01 2.33 12.98
C ILE A 88 -11.57 2.49 13.46
N LEU A 89 -10.86 3.52 12.97
CA LEU A 89 -9.47 3.77 13.35
C LEU A 89 -9.38 4.55 14.66
N LYS A 90 -8.26 4.39 15.37
CA LYS A 90 -7.91 5.21 16.52
C LYS A 90 -6.44 5.64 16.44
N PRO A 91 -6.04 6.76 17.05
CA PRO A 91 -4.63 7.07 17.24
C PRO A 91 -3.93 5.98 18.05
N GLY A 92 -2.67 5.68 17.71
CA GLY A 92 -1.88 4.63 18.33
C GLY A 92 -2.16 3.26 17.73
N GLU A 93 -2.22 2.23 18.57
CA GLU A 93 -2.31 0.84 18.13
C GLU A 93 -3.69 0.47 17.56
N ASN A 94 -3.71 -0.13 16.37
CA ASN A 94 -4.91 -0.65 15.72
C ASN A 94 -4.69 -2.13 15.39
N GLN A 95 -5.61 -2.98 15.85
CA GLN A 95 -5.55 -4.40 15.59
C GLN A 95 -6.17 -4.72 14.23
N ILE A 96 -5.46 -5.49 13.40
CA ILE A 96 -5.89 -5.99 12.10
C ILE A 96 -5.95 -7.51 12.19
N GLN A 97 -7.14 -8.05 11.96
CA GLN A 97 -7.37 -9.48 11.78
C GLN A 97 -7.84 -9.72 10.35
N LEU A 98 -7.29 -10.75 9.73
CA LEU A 98 -7.55 -11.10 8.35
C LEU A 98 -7.62 -12.62 8.24
N GLU A 99 -8.63 -13.10 7.52
CA GLU A 99 -8.66 -14.46 7.00
C GLU A 99 -8.77 -14.41 5.48
N PHE A 100 -8.04 -15.28 4.79
CA PHE A 100 -8.14 -15.40 3.34
C PHE A 100 -8.13 -16.86 2.92
N LYS A 101 -8.82 -17.14 1.81
CA LYS A 101 -8.88 -18.44 1.17
C LYS A 101 -8.84 -18.26 -0.34
N LYS A 102 -8.05 -19.09 -1.01
CA LYS A 102 -7.90 -19.11 -2.45
C LYS A 102 -9.10 -19.85 -3.06
N GLU A 103 -9.77 -19.22 -4.01
CA GLU A 103 -10.92 -19.79 -4.73
C GLU A 103 -10.54 -20.32 -6.13
N GLY A 104 -9.35 -19.95 -6.62
CA GLY A 104 -8.85 -20.31 -7.95
C GLY A 104 -9.35 -19.36 -9.03
N GLY A 105 -8.44 -18.86 -9.87
CA GLY A 105 -8.78 -17.99 -10.99
C GLY A 105 -7.58 -17.59 -11.86
N ALA A 106 -7.82 -16.78 -12.89
CA ALA A 106 -6.76 -16.33 -13.80
C ALA A 106 -5.72 -15.41 -13.12
N ASN A 107 -6.11 -14.71 -12.05
CA ASN A 107 -5.24 -13.86 -11.23
C ASN A 107 -5.21 -14.37 -9.80
N ASP A 108 -4.31 -15.32 -9.57
CA ASP A 108 -4.11 -16.03 -8.30
C ASP A 108 -3.18 -15.28 -7.33
N LYS A 109 -3.41 -13.97 -7.17
CA LYS A 109 -2.65 -13.12 -6.24
C LYS A 109 -3.59 -12.32 -5.35
N LEU A 110 -3.17 -12.17 -4.10
CA LEU A 110 -3.79 -11.33 -3.09
C LEU A 110 -2.76 -10.28 -2.66
N THR A 111 -3.14 -9.02 -2.83
CA THR A 111 -2.46 -7.89 -2.19
C THR A 111 -3.48 -7.14 -1.35
N LEU A 112 -3.21 -6.92 -0.08
CA LEU A 112 -4.04 -6.11 0.79
C LEU A 112 -3.19 -5.08 1.53
N SER A 113 -3.51 -3.79 1.40
CA SER A 113 -2.73 -2.70 1.97
C SER A 113 -3.59 -1.74 2.79
N LEU A 114 -3.01 -1.19 3.85
CA LEU A 114 -3.54 -0.04 4.57
C LEU A 114 -2.58 1.13 4.38
N GLU A 115 -3.04 2.20 3.74
CA GLU A 115 -2.22 3.33 3.32
C GLU A 115 -2.71 4.63 3.93
N LEU A 116 -1.77 5.49 4.37
CA LEU A 116 -2.05 6.83 4.85
C LEU A 116 -1.35 7.83 3.92
N GLU A 117 -2.01 8.93 3.58
CA GLU A 117 -1.59 9.86 2.53
C GLU A 117 -0.16 10.41 2.71
N ALA A 118 0.25 10.69 3.96
CA ALA A 118 1.57 11.24 4.26
C ALA A 118 2.67 10.19 4.43
N TYR A 119 2.33 8.90 4.45
CA TYR A 119 3.28 7.84 4.78
C TYR A 119 4.12 7.45 3.56
N PRO A 120 5.43 7.18 3.75
CA PRO A 120 6.31 6.81 2.64
C PRO A 120 6.11 5.36 2.14
N ALA A 121 5.30 4.58 2.85
CA ALA A 121 4.89 3.22 2.51
C ALA A 121 3.57 2.86 3.22
N PRO A 122 2.83 1.83 2.78
CA PRO A 122 1.68 1.32 3.52
C PRO A 122 2.07 0.94 4.95
N VAL A 123 1.22 1.26 5.93
CA VAL A 123 1.45 0.86 7.34
C VAL A 123 1.26 -0.65 7.53
N PHE A 124 0.42 -1.24 6.70
CA PHE A 124 0.21 -2.68 6.59
C PHE A 124 0.23 -3.09 5.13
N LEU A 125 0.90 -4.20 4.82
CA LEU A 125 0.84 -4.84 3.52
C LEU A 125 0.87 -6.36 3.69
N LEU A 126 -0.09 -7.03 3.07
CA LEU A 126 -0.13 -8.48 2.90
C LEU A 126 0.02 -8.81 1.42
N TYR A 127 0.88 -9.78 1.11
CA TYR A 127 0.97 -10.42 -0.19
C TYR A 127 0.83 -11.94 -0.07
N SER A 128 0.03 -12.56 -0.94
CA SER A 128 -0.05 -14.01 -1.07
C SER A 128 -0.30 -14.39 -2.52
N ALA A 129 0.45 -15.36 -3.03
CA ALA A 129 0.24 -15.93 -4.36
C ALA A 129 0.10 -17.47 -4.30
N ARG A 130 0.72 -18.09 -3.31
CA ARG A 130 0.88 -19.54 -3.18
C ARG A 130 0.03 -20.13 -2.07
N LYS A 131 -0.20 -19.41 -0.96
CA LYS A 131 -0.94 -19.97 0.17
C LYS A 131 -2.42 -20.22 -0.19
N PRO A 132 -2.94 -21.45 -0.01
CA PRO A 132 -4.34 -21.75 -0.29
C PRO A 132 -5.29 -21.08 0.72
N SER A 133 -4.80 -20.78 1.92
CA SER A 133 -5.52 -20.03 2.93
C SER A 133 -4.55 -19.49 3.98
N GLY A 134 -4.97 -18.51 4.75
CA GLY A 134 -4.20 -18.02 5.87
C GLY A 134 -5.03 -17.18 6.83
N LYS A 135 -4.50 -17.04 8.05
CA LYS A 135 -5.00 -16.12 9.07
C LYS A 135 -3.87 -15.22 9.50
N VAL A 136 -4.17 -13.95 9.68
CA VAL A 136 -3.26 -12.92 10.18
C VAL A 136 -3.96 -12.22 11.34
N ASN A 137 -3.21 -12.01 12.41
CA ASN A 137 -3.61 -11.17 13.54
C ASN A 137 -2.38 -10.35 13.91
N THR A 138 -2.44 -9.05 13.65
CA THR A 138 -1.32 -8.13 13.84
C THR A 138 -1.83 -6.78 14.34
N SER A 139 -0.92 -5.94 14.81
CA SER A 139 -1.20 -4.55 15.16
C SER A 139 -0.38 -3.61 14.29
N VAL A 140 -0.92 -2.43 13.99
CA VAL A 140 -0.20 -1.30 13.39
C VAL A 140 -0.36 -0.06 14.23
N ILE A 141 0.67 0.80 14.24
CA ILE A 141 0.61 2.09 14.92
C ILE A 141 0.23 3.17 13.91
N LEU A 142 -0.89 3.85 14.15
CA LEU A 142 -1.38 4.95 13.33
C LEU A 142 -1.21 6.27 14.06
N GLN A 143 -0.52 7.20 13.42
CA GLN A 143 -0.35 8.57 13.90
C GLN A 143 -0.59 9.53 12.74
N LYS A 144 -1.05 10.74 13.06
CA LYS A 144 -1.30 11.78 12.05
C LYS A 144 -0.03 12.08 11.25
N ASP A 145 1.06 12.26 11.98
CA ASP A 145 2.39 12.45 11.41
C ASP A 145 3.14 11.11 11.37
N VAL A 146 4.02 10.96 10.38
CA VAL A 146 4.84 9.76 10.24
C VAL A 146 5.81 9.67 11.43
N PRO A 147 5.79 8.60 12.23
CA PRO A 147 6.71 8.47 13.35
C PRO A 147 8.16 8.33 12.88
N GLN A 148 9.13 8.87 13.61
CA GLN A 148 10.56 8.81 13.24
C GLN A 148 11.06 7.38 13.06
N ASN A 149 10.50 6.44 13.82
CA ASN A 149 10.80 5.01 13.78
C ASN A 149 9.76 4.21 12.96
N PHE A 150 9.11 4.85 11.99
CA PHE A 150 8.09 4.21 11.16
C PHE A 150 8.61 2.90 10.57
N LYS A 151 7.97 1.80 10.94
CA LYS A 151 8.21 0.47 10.41
C LYS A 151 6.89 -0.10 9.91
N PRO A 152 6.74 -0.32 8.60
CA PRO A 152 5.54 -0.96 8.06
C PRO A 152 5.50 -2.42 8.49
N VAL A 153 4.29 -2.94 8.72
CA VAL A 153 4.06 -4.37 8.92
C VAL A 153 3.88 -5.02 7.55
N PHE A 154 4.79 -5.93 7.19
CA PHE A 154 4.73 -6.65 5.93
C PHE A 154 4.62 -8.16 6.15
N ILE A 155 3.64 -8.79 5.51
CA ILE A 155 3.38 -10.22 5.61
C ILE A 155 3.30 -10.80 4.20
N SER A 156 4.00 -11.92 4.00
CA SER A 156 3.99 -12.63 2.73
C SER A 156 3.71 -14.13 2.89
N ASP A 157 3.79 -14.89 1.79
CA ASP A 157 3.81 -16.35 1.84
C ASP A 157 5.03 -16.89 2.61
N GLU A 158 6.15 -16.17 2.63
CA GLU A 158 7.37 -16.57 3.37
C GLU A 158 7.26 -16.29 4.87
N GLY A 159 6.30 -15.44 5.27
CA GLY A 159 6.00 -15.11 6.66
C GLY A 159 6.07 -13.61 6.94
N GLU A 160 5.75 -13.24 8.18
CA GLU A 160 5.83 -11.86 8.63
C GLU A 160 7.29 -11.38 8.68
N ASN A 161 7.58 -10.22 8.07
CA ASN A 161 8.89 -9.58 8.04
C ASN A 161 10.02 -10.47 7.48
N LYS A 162 9.70 -11.46 6.64
CA LYS A 162 10.68 -12.39 6.02
C LYS A 162 10.97 -12.10 4.56
N SER A 163 10.04 -11.49 3.84
CA SER A 163 10.21 -11.12 2.44
C SER A 163 10.73 -9.70 2.28
N VAL A 164 11.04 -9.34 1.04
CA VAL A 164 11.43 -7.98 0.66
C VAL A 164 10.26 -7.32 -0.06
N PHE A 165 10.18 -6.01 0.09
CA PHE A 165 9.14 -5.22 -0.54
C PHE A 165 9.68 -3.85 -0.96
N VAL A 166 9.32 -3.41 -2.17
CA VAL A 166 9.59 -2.04 -2.66
C VAL A 166 8.28 -1.30 -2.87
N HIS A 167 8.10 -0.19 -2.17
CA HIS A 167 6.97 0.73 -2.39
C HIS A 167 7.45 1.94 -3.18
N VAL A 168 6.77 2.29 -4.26
CA VAL A 168 7.03 3.52 -5.01
C VAL A 168 5.88 4.47 -4.75
N SER A 169 6.16 5.67 -4.24
CA SER A 169 5.16 6.70 -3.99
C SER A 169 5.14 7.80 -5.06
N THR A 170 6.16 7.85 -5.91
CA THR A 170 6.27 8.80 -7.03
C THR A 170 5.54 8.31 -8.28
N MET A 171 4.78 9.21 -8.91
CA MET A 171 4.21 9.02 -10.26
C MET A 171 5.26 9.20 -11.36
N ASP A 172 4.98 8.68 -12.56
CA ASP A 172 5.79 8.91 -13.77
C ASP A 172 7.26 8.45 -13.66
N ALA A 173 7.52 7.47 -12.79
CA ALA A 173 8.78 6.75 -12.71
C ALA A 173 8.61 5.29 -13.13
N THR A 174 9.69 4.70 -13.62
CA THR A 174 9.81 3.25 -13.81
C THR A 174 10.76 2.70 -12.76
N VAL A 175 10.34 1.67 -12.03
CA VAL A 175 11.12 1.02 -10.98
C VAL A 175 11.07 -0.49 -11.18
N THR A 176 12.25 -1.12 -11.25
CA THR A 176 12.42 -2.56 -11.39
C THR A 176 13.34 -3.08 -10.29
N PRO A 177 12.81 -3.74 -9.26
CA PRO A 177 13.62 -4.40 -8.26
C PRO A 177 14.15 -5.74 -8.75
N ILE A 178 15.33 -6.13 -8.27
CA ILE A 178 16.00 -7.40 -8.52
C ILE A 178 16.47 -7.94 -7.17
N LEU A 179 15.90 -9.06 -6.72
CA LEU A 179 16.28 -9.70 -5.46
C LEU A 179 17.13 -10.94 -5.75
N ASN A 180 18.36 -10.98 -5.25
CA ASN A 180 19.27 -12.12 -5.42
C ASN A 180 19.43 -12.55 -6.90
N GLY A 181 19.46 -11.57 -7.81
CA GLY A 181 19.54 -11.80 -9.27
C GLY A 181 18.21 -12.13 -9.95
N VAL A 182 17.11 -12.27 -9.21
CA VAL A 182 15.77 -12.52 -9.74
C VAL A 182 15.04 -11.20 -9.93
N THR A 183 14.69 -10.89 -11.17
CA THR A 183 13.94 -9.67 -11.52
C THR A 183 12.50 -9.76 -11.05
N GLY A 184 12.06 -8.76 -10.27
CA GLY A 184 10.67 -8.57 -9.86
C GLY A 184 9.84 -7.91 -10.94
N MET A 185 8.58 -7.61 -10.61
CA MET A 185 7.71 -6.83 -11.48
C MET A 185 8.24 -5.41 -11.67
N THR A 186 8.27 -4.93 -12.90
CA THR A 186 8.50 -3.51 -13.20
C THR A 186 7.21 -2.74 -12.94
N LEU A 187 7.28 -1.74 -12.07
CA LEU A 187 6.22 -0.75 -11.89
C LEU A 187 6.56 0.48 -12.73
N GLY A 188 5.61 0.97 -13.53
CA GLY A 188 5.81 2.10 -14.43
C GLY A 188 4.64 3.07 -14.40
N GLY A 189 4.94 4.36 -14.23
CA GLY A 189 3.97 5.46 -14.36
C GLY A 189 3.04 5.65 -13.17
N MET A 190 2.94 4.69 -12.25
CA MET A 190 2.00 4.75 -11.13
C MET A 190 2.67 4.36 -9.81
N PRO A 191 2.24 4.93 -8.67
CA PRO A 191 2.62 4.49 -7.35
C PRO A 191 2.12 3.07 -7.10
N GLY A 192 2.79 2.35 -6.20
CA GLY A 192 2.38 1.00 -5.89
C GLY A 192 3.45 0.18 -5.22
N SER A 193 3.09 -1.07 -5.03
CA SER A 193 3.80 -1.99 -4.16
C SER A 193 4.30 -3.20 -4.95
N ILE A 194 5.61 -3.46 -4.91
CA ILE A 194 6.27 -4.59 -5.57
C ILE A 194 6.77 -5.57 -4.50
N PRO A 195 5.99 -6.61 -4.15
CA PRO A 195 6.45 -7.66 -3.24
C PRO A 195 7.47 -8.56 -3.96
N LEU A 196 8.50 -8.96 -3.23
CA LEU A 196 9.59 -9.80 -3.72
C LEU A 196 9.73 -11.02 -2.81
N GLU A 197 9.66 -12.19 -3.43
CA GLU A 197 9.90 -13.48 -2.79
C GLU A 197 11.29 -14.01 -3.18
N GLY A 198 11.84 -14.94 -2.39
CA GLY A 198 13.15 -15.53 -2.62
C GLY A 198 14.25 -14.99 -1.69
N THR A 199 13.87 -14.46 -0.53
CA THR A 199 14.82 -14.19 0.55
C THR A 199 15.46 -15.51 1.01
N LYS A 200 16.79 -15.53 1.14
CA LYS A 200 17.56 -16.71 1.57
C LYS A 200 18.14 -16.47 2.97
N PRO A 201 18.33 -17.52 3.79
CA PRO A 201 19.10 -17.38 5.03
C PRO A 201 20.50 -16.83 4.76
N GLY A 202 20.98 -15.91 5.61
CA GLY A 202 22.26 -15.23 5.45
C GLY A 202 22.20 -14.04 4.51
N LYS A 203 23.24 -13.86 3.68
CA LYS A 203 23.44 -12.66 2.87
C LYS A 203 22.52 -12.62 1.64
N ASN A 204 21.83 -11.51 1.48
CA ASN A 204 20.99 -11.20 0.33
C ASN A 204 21.39 -9.85 -0.29
N GLU A 205 21.01 -9.63 -1.54
CA GLU A 205 21.16 -8.35 -2.23
C GLU A 205 19.86 -7.99 -2.94
N LEU A 206 19.32 -6.81 -2.65
CA LEU A 206 18.31 -6.16 -3.46
C LEU A 206 18.96 -5.06 -4.29
N ILE A 207 18.70 -5.06 -5.59
CA ILE A 207 19.04 -3.96 -6.49
C ILE A 207 17.73 -3.31 -6.93
N VAL A 208 17.62 -1.99 -6.82
CA VAL A 208 16.48 -1.23 -7.33
C VAL A 208 16.96 -0.42 -8.53
N LYS A 209 16.56 -0.83 -9.73
CA LYS A 209 16.75 -0.05 -10.94
C LYS A 209 15.62 0.94 -11.10
N TYR A 210 15.93 2.17 -11.48
CA TYR A 210 14.92 3.18 -11.73
C TYR A 210 15.31 4.15 -12.82
N LYS A 211 14.29 4.72 -13.46
CA LYS A 211 14.41 5.84 -14.39
C LYS A 211 13.13 6.67 -14.36
N ALA A 212 13.25 7.96 -14.61
CA ALA A 212 12.13 8.87 -14.78
C ALA A 212 12.55 10.02 -15.69
N ASP A 213 11.59 10.66 -16.35
CA ASP A 213 11.89 11.85 -17.14
C ASP A 213 12.00 13.06 -16.20
N PRO A 214 13.13 13.79 -16.17
CA PRO A 214 13.28 14.97 -15.31
C PRO A 214 12.28 16.09 -15.65
N SER A 215 11.65 16.09 -16.83
CA SER A 215 10.59 17.04 -17.19
C SER A 215 9.27 16.77 -16.47
N SER A 216 8.94 15.49 -16.20
CA SER A 216 7.73 15.08 -15.46
C SER A 216 7.99 14.87 -13.97
N THR A 217 9.13 14.30 -13.62
CA THR A 217 9.43 13.83 -12.26
C THR A 217 10.76 14.40 -11.78
N LYS A 218 10.72 15.32 -10.82
CA LYS A 218 11.93 15.92 -10.24
C LYS A 218 12.55 15.08 -9.12
N GLU A 219 11.72 14.32 -8.41
CA GLU A 219 12.14 13.50 -7.28
C GLU A 219 11.46 12.13 -7.34
N LEU A 220 12.25 11.08 -7.27
CA LEU A 220 11.80 9.71 -7.03
C LEU A 220 11.80 9.43 -5.53
N ARG A 221 10.66 8.97 -5.03
CA ARG A 221 10.45 8.53 -3.66
C ARG A 221 10.03 7.07 -3.66
N PHE A 222 10.76 6.27 -2.91
CA PHE A 222 10.45 4.86 -2.71
C PHE A 222 10.93 4.37 -1.35
N ALA A 223 10.29 3.32 -0.85
CA ALA A 223 10.67 2.62 0.35
C ALA A 223 11.20 1.23 -0.01
N VAL A 224 12.26 0.81 0.66
CA VAL A 224 12.79 -0.56 0.64
C VAL A 224 12.55 -1.16 2.02
N ILE A 225 11.81 -2.25 2.07
CA ILE A 225 11.53 -3.00 3.30
C ILE A 225 12.21 -4.35 3.16
N THR A 226 13.08 -4.67 4.12
CA THR A 226 13.77 -5.96 4.24
C THR A 226 13.53 -6.54 5.64
N PRO A 227 13.93 -7.80 5.90
CA PRO A 227 13.90 -8.37 7.25
C PRO A 227 14.69 -7.57 8.30
N GLU A 228 15.68 -6.77 7.88
CA GLU A 228 16.48 -5.93 8.80
C GLU A 228 15.77 -4.61 9.14
N GLY A 229 14.85 -4.14 8.30
CA GLY A 229 14.14 -2.89 8.53
C GLY A 229 13.67 -2.20 7.25
N ALA A 230 13.26 -0.94 7.41
CA ALA A 230 12.80 -0.10 6.31
C ALA A 230 13.81 1.03 6.04
N ARG A 231 14.00 1.34 4.76
CA ARG A 231 14.75 2.51 4.28
C ARG A 231 13.85 3.33 3.37
N PHE A 232 13.73 4.62 3.65
CA PHE A 232 12.96 5.56 2.85
C PHE A 232 13.93 6.41 2.03
N ILE A 233 13.78 6.37 0.71
CA ILE A 233 14.74 6.91 -0.23
C ILE A 233 14.07 8.02 -1.04
N THR A 234 14.73 9.17 -1.10
CA THR A 234 14.41 10.27 -2.02
C THR A 234 15.61 10.52 -2.92
N LYS A 235 15.42 10.43 -4.25
CA LYS A 235 16.45 10.66 -5.25
C LYS A 235 16.03 11.78 -6.18
N LYS A 236 16.91 12.76 -6.37
CA LYS A 236 16.72 13.79 -7.41
C LYS A 236 16.92 13.17 -8.78
N ILE A 237 16.03 13.49 -9.70
CA ILE A 237 16.10 13.07 -11.10
C ILE A 237 16.63 14.25 -11.92
N THR A 238 17.84 14.08 -12.43
CA THR A 238 18.59 15.11 -13.17
C THR A 238 18.63 14.85 -14.67
N ASP A 239 18.38 13.61 -15.06
CA ASP A 239 18.54 13.09 -16.42
C ASP A 239 17.71 11.79 -16.56
N PRO A 240 17.33 11.38 -17.77
CA PRO A 240 16.46 10.24 -18.00
C PRO A 240 17.18 8.88 -17.98
N SER A 241 18.48 8.81 -17.66
CA SER A 241 19.21 7.55 -17.66
C SER A 241 18.72 6.61 -16.56
N GLU A 242 18.83 5.30 -16.83
CA GLU A 242 18.58 4.29 -15.81
C GLU A 242 19.70 4.30 -14.77
N LYS A 243 19.29 4.34 -13.50
CA LYS A 243 20.17 4.32 -12.33
C LYS A 243 19.85 3.08 -11.49
N GLU A 244 20.80 2.67 -10.68
CA GLU A 244 20.62 1.55 -9.76
C GLU A 244 21.08 1.89 -8.35
N GLU A 245 20.38 1.34 -7.35
CA GLU A 245 20.74 1.42 -5.95
C GLU A 245 20.77 0.02 -5.35
N ARG A 246 21.78 -0.25 -4.52
CA ARG A 246 22.04 -1.56 -3.95
C ARG A 246 21.77 -1.57 -2.45
N PHE A 247 21.06 -2.59 -2.00
CA PHE A 247 20.64 -2.78 -0.63
C PHE A 247 21.04 -4.19 -0.18
N PRO A 248 22.28 -4.37 0.30
CA PRO A 248 22.66 -5.61 0.97
C PRO A 248 21.92 -5.72 2.31
N PHE A 249 21.49 -6.93 2.65
CA PHE A 249 20.86 -7.23 3.93
C PHE A 249 21.07 -8.69 4.32
N ASN A 250 20.94 -9.03 5.60
CA ASN A 250 20.93 -10.40 6.09
C ASN A 250 19.53 -10.82 6.55
N ALA A 251 19.15 -12.06 6.24
CA ALA A 251 17.97 -12.70 6.78
C ALA A 251 18.36 -13.82 7.75
N ARG A 252 17.59 -13.94 8.84
CA ARG A 252 17.76 -14.98 9.86
C ARG A 252 16.97 -16.24 9.49
#